data_AF-A3JTL0-F1
#
_entry.id   AF-A3JTL0-F1
#
_cell.length_a   1.000
_cell.length_b   1.000
_cell.length_c   1.000
_cell.angle_alpha   90.00
_cell.angle_beta   90.00
_cell.angle_gamma   90.00
#
_symmetry.space_group_name_H-M   'P 1'
#
loop_
_entity.id
_entity.type
_entity.pdbx_description
1 polymer ?
#
loop_
_entity_poly.entity_id
_entity_poly.type
_entity_poly.pdbx_seq_one_letter_code
_entity_poly.pdbx_strand_id
1 'polypeptide(L)'
;MIKLPRKMIFGSFEVPRCQAKSKRSGVQCRKAAMQGKSVCRTHGGASTGPKTIAGRQRCAAAKTIHGRETRAIRAARDVKLRELREMEQTLKNAGLII
;
A
#
# COMPACT_ATOMS: atom_id res chain seq x y z
N MET A 1 2.08 17.12 -6.23
CA MET A 1 2.87 15.95 -6.67
C MET A 1 4.05 15.74 -5.72
N ILE A 2 4.15 14.58 -5.06
CA ILE A 2 5.26 14.28 -4.13
C ILE A 2 6.53 14.05 -4.98
N LYS A 3 7.56 14.89 -4.82
CA LYS A 3 8.85 14.70 -5.49
C LYS A 3 9.52 13.44 -4.93
N LEU A 4 9.65 12.40 -5.78
CA LEU A 4 10.38 11.20 -5.40
C LEU A 4 11.89 11.48 -5.40
N PRO A 5 12.63 10.95 -4.43
CA PRO A 5 14.07 11.18 -4.32
C PRO A 5 14.78 10.56 -5.51
N ARG A 6 15.66 11.33 -6.16
CA ARG A 6 16.47 10.93 -7.31
C ARG A 6 17.97 10.95 -6.97
N LYS A 7 18.79 10.30 -7.79
CA LYS A 7 20.25 10.37 -7.71
C LYS A 7 20.89 10.29 -9.09
N MET A 8 22.08 10.84 -9.19
CA MET A 8 22.94 10.67 -10.36
C MET A 8 23.63 9.30 -10.31
N ILE A 9 23.69 8.62 -11.45
CA ILE A 9 24.58 7.48 -11.70
C ILE A 9 25.57 7.85 -12.80
N PHE A 10 26.82 7.40 -12.64
CA PHE A 10 27.92 7.67 -13.56
C PHE A 10 28.12 9.16 -13.91
N GLY A 11 27.76 10.07 -12.99
CA GLY A 11 27.94 11.51 -13.15
C GLY A 11 26.89 12.22 -14.03
N SER A 12 26.11 11.51 -14.84
CA SER A 12 25.31 12.16 -15.90
C SER A 12 23.84 11.74 -15.99
N PHE A 13 23.47 10.57 -15.45
CA PHE A 13 22.09 10.07 -15.60
C PHE A 13 21.31 10.18 -14.29
N GLU A 14 20.22 10.94 -14.32
CA GLU A 14 19.33 11.07 -13.17
C GLU A 14 18.33 9.90 -13.12
N VAL A 15 18.39 9.12 -12.04
CA VAL A 15 17.53 7.94 -11.85
C VAL A 15 16.81 7.98 -10.50
N PRO A 16 15.67 7.30 -10.34
CA PRO A 16 15.01 7.18 -9.04
C PRO A 16 15.95 6.56 -7.99
N ARG A 17 15.94 7.12 -6.78
CA ARG A 17 16.67 6.60 -5.63
C ARG A 17 15.80 5.57 -4.90
N CYS A 18 16.45 4.56 -4.35
CA CYS A 18 15.80 3.56 -3.51
C CYS A 18 15.07 4.22 -2.33
N GLN A 19 13.77 3.93 -2.19
CA GLN A 19 12.91 4.50 -1.15
C GLN A 19 12.98 3.76 0.19
N ALA A 20 13.57 2.56 0.21
CA ALA A 20 13.79 1.82 1.46
C ALA A 20 14.76 2.54 2.40
N LYS A 21 14.54 2.35 3.71
CA LYS A 21 15.44 2.81 4.77
C LYS A 21 16.40 1.69 5.17
N SER A 22 17.63 2.07 5.52
CA SER A 22 18.63 1.17 6.09
C SER A 22 18.12 0.62 7.43
N LYS A 23 18.21 -0.70 7.63
CA LYS A 23 17.84 -1.32 8.91
C LYS A 23 18.73 -0.85 10.06
N ARG A 24 20.02 -0.59 9.80
CA ARG A 24 20.99 -0.20 10.84
C ARG A 24 20.87 1.27 11.25
N SER A 25 20.65 2.17 10.28
CA SER A 25 20.71 3.62 10.53
C SER A 25 19.38 4.34 10.38
N GLY A 26 18.32 3.70 9.88
CA GLY A 26 17.03 4.34 9.61
C GLY A 26 17.02 5.36 8.46
N VAL A 27 18.19 5.73 7.93
CA VAL A 27 18.33 6.69 6.83
C VAL A 27 17.94 6.04 5.50
N GLN A 28 17.37 6.82 4.58
CA GLN A 28 17.05 6.35 3.24
C GLN A 28 18.28 5.81 2.49
N CYS A 29 18.12 4.66 1.84
CA CYS A 29 19.15 4.03 1.02
C CYS A 29 19.65 4.96 -0.09
N ARG A 30 20.98 5.08 -0.23
CA ARG A 30 21.65 5.92 -1.27
C ARG A 30 21.83 5.22 -2.64
N LYS A 31 21.38 3.97 -2.78
CA LYS A 31 21.47 3.22 -4.04
C LYS A 31 20.38 3.65 -5.02
N ALA A 32 20.64 3.46 -6.31
CA ALA A 32 19.63 3.67 -7.34
C ALA A 32 18.57 2.57 -7.21
N ALA A 33 17.32 2.91 -7.45
CA ALA A 33 16.27 1.92 -7.57
C ALA A 33 16.48 1.11 -8.86
N MET A 34 16.01 -0.15 -8.88
CA MET A 34 16.00 -0.91 -10.13
C MET A 34 14.93 -0.35 -11.08
N GLN A 35 15.14 -0.51 -12.38
CA GLN A 35 14.21 -0.03 -13.40
C GLN A 35 12.78 -0.52 -13.15
N GLY A 36 11.81 0.41 -13.21
CA GLY A 36 10.40 0.12 -12.95
C GLY A 36 10.05 -0.19 -11.48
N LYS A 37 10.98 -0.03 -10.53
CA LYS A 37 10.78 -0.33 -9.10
C LYS A 37 11.17 0.86 -8.24
N SER A 38 10.68 0.88 -7.00
CA SER A 38 10.98 1.91 -6.01
C SER A 38 12.21 1.60 -5.13
N VAL A 39 12.75 0.38 -5.22
CA VAL A 39 13.82 -0.13 -4.35
C VAL A 39 14.99 -0.69 -5.15
N CYS A 40 16.19 -0.66 -4.54
CA CYS A 40 17.39 -1.23 -5.13
C CYS A 40 17.45 -2.75 -4.96
N ARG A 41 18.39 -3.41 -5.66
CA ARG A 41 18.62 -4.85 -5.59
C ARG A 41 18.72 -5.40 -4.16
N THR A 42 19.46 -4.74 -3.28
CA THR A 42 19.62 -5.17 -1.87
C THR A 42 18.38 -4.99 -1.01
N HIS A 43 17.50 -4.07 -1.37
CA HIS A 43 16.22 -3.85 -0.68
C HIS A 43 15.05 -4.55 -1.40
N GLY A 44 15.33 -5.65 -2.12
CA GLY A 44 14.31 -6.49 -2.73
C GLY A 44 13.96 -6.14 -4.18
N GLY A 45 14.67 -5.19 -4.80
CA GLY A 45 14.44 -4.83 -6.21
C GLY A 45 14.64 -5.99 -7.19
N ALA A 46 15.42 -7.02 -6.82
CA ALA A 46 15.56 -8.23 -7.65
C ALA A 46 14.38 -9.22 -7.49
N SER A 47 13.56 -9.07 -6.45
CA SER A 47 12.41 -9.94 -6.24
C SER A 47 11.35 -9.71 -7.34
N THR A 48 10.78 -10.80 -7.82
CA THR A 48 9.69 -10.78 -8.82
C THR A 48 8.31 -10.94 -8.18
N GLY A 49 8.25 -11.30 -6.89
CA GLY A 49 7.00 -11.59 -6.21
C GLY A 49 6.26 -12.82 -6.78
N PRO A 50 5.08 -13.15 -6.23
CA PRO A 50 4.25 -14.23 -6.73
C PRO A 50 3.66 -13.90 -8.11
N LYS A 51 4.06 -14.65 -9.14
CA LYS A 51 3.58 -14.47 -10.52
C LYS A 51 2.17 -15.05 -10.74
N THR A 52 1.82 -16.12 -10.04
CA THR A 52 0.54 -16.82 -10.20
C THR A 52 -0.54 -16.30 -9.25
N ILE A 53 -1.81 -16.48 -9.63
CA ILE A 53 -2.97 -16.14 -8.78
C ILE A 53 -2.92 -16.92 -7.47
N ALA A 54 -2.68 -18.24 -7.53
CA ALA A 54 -2.53 -19.10 -6.35
C ALA A 54 -1.35 -18.65 -5.45
N GLY A 55 -0.24 -18.19 -6.04
CA GLY A 55 0.88 -17.63 -5.29
C GLY A 55 0.49 -16.36 -4.54
N ARG A 56 -0.26 -15.45 -5.19
CA ARG A 56 -0.77 -14.23 -4.55
C ARG A 56 -1.73 -14.55 -3.40
N GLN A 57 -2.61 -15.53 -3.59
CA GLN A 57 -3.54 -15.99 -2.54
C GLN A 57 -2.80 -16.59 -1.34
N ARG A 58 -1.78 -17.42 -1.56
CA ARG A 58 -0.94 -17.95 -0.46
C ARG A 58 -0.25 -16.85 0.32
N CYS A 59 0.33 -15.86 -0.36
CA CYS A 59 0.94 -14.70 0.30
C CYS A 59 -0.09 -13.89 1.11
N ALA A 60 -1.30 -13.70 0.58
CA ALA A 60 -2.37 -13.00 1.29
C ALA A 60 -2.84 -13.77 2.54
N ALA A 61 -3.03 -15.08 2.41
CA ALA A 61 -3.39 -15.97 3.52
C ALA A 61 -2.32 -15.94 4.62
N ALA A 62 -1.04 -16.07 4.25
CA ALA A 62 0.08 -16.01 5.20
C ALA A 62 0.21 -14.65 5.93
N LYS A 63 -0.31 -13.56 5.34
CA LYS A 63 -0.35 -12.23 5.96
C LYS A 63 -1.62 -11.97 6.77
N THR A 64 -2.55 -12.90 6.80
CA THR A 64 -3.78 -12.79 7.58
C THR A 64 -3.48 -13.18 9.03
N ILE A 65 -3.58 -12.22 9.96
CA ILE A 65 -3.30 -12.47 11.38
C ILE A 65 -4.58 -12.95 12.11
N HIS A 66 -5.68 -12.21 11.97
CA HIS A 66 -6.94 -12.51 12.69
C HIS A 66 -8.16 -12.64 11.77
N GLY A 67 -8.06 -12.24 10.50
CA GLY A 67 -9.17 -12.33 9.52
C GLY A 67 -10.31 -11.29 9.68
N ARG A 68 -10.43 -10.59 10.82
CA ARG A 68 -11.52 -9.63 11.08
C ARG A 68 -11.55 -8.41 10.17
N GLU A 69 -10.40 -8.02 9.63
CA GLU A 69 -10.19 -6.76 8.91
C GLU A 69 -9.75 -6.98 7.46
N THR A 70 -10.32 -8.01 6.81
CA THR A 70 -10.08 -8.26 5.38
C THR A 70 -10.76 -7.18 4.52
N ARG A 71 -10.28 -7.02 3.28
CA ARG A 71 -10.88 -6.07 2.31
C ARG A 71 -12.37 -6.36 2.09
N ALA A 72 -12.74 -7.64 2.00
CA ALA A 72 -14.13 -8.05 1.82
C ALA A 72 -15.01 -7.62 3.01
N ILE A 73 -14.56 -7.89 4.25
CA ILE A 73 -15.30 -7.48 5.46
C ILE A 73 -15.41 -5.96 5.55
N ARG A 74 -14.34 -5.22 5.24
CA ARG A 74 -14.38 -3.75 5.22
C ARG A 74 -15.34 -3.21 4.18
N ALA A 75 -15.39 -3.79 2.98
CA ALA A 75 -16.34 -3.39 1.95
C ALA A 75 -17.78 -3.66 2.37
N ALA A 76 -18.07 -4.84 2.93
CA ALA A 76 -19.40 -5.16 3.45
C ALA A 76 -19.82 -4.21 4.59
N ARG A 77 -18.88 -3.88 5.48
CA ARG A 77 -19.12 -2.90 6.56
C ARG A 77 -19.37 -1.50 6.01
N ASP A 78 -18.61 -1.05 5.01
CA ASP A 78 -18.82 0.27 4.38
C ASP A 78 -20.21 0.39 3.76
N VAL A 79 -20.66 -0.64 3.05
CA VAL A 79 -22.02 -0.69 2.50
C VAL A 79 -23.06 -0.59 3.61
N LYS A 80 -22.93 -1.39 4.67
CA LYS A 80 -23.89 -1.36 5.79
C LYS A 80 -23.89 -0.03 6.54
N LEU A 81 -22.71 0.58 6.73
CA LEU A 81 -22.62 1.91 7.33
C LEU A 81 -23.23 2.99 6.44
N ARG A 82 -23.14 2.86 5.11
CA ARG A 82 -23.80 3.76 4.18
C ARG A 82 -25.31 3.66 4.25
N GLU A 83 -25.85 2.44 4.23
CA GLU A 83 -27.29 2.19 4.40
C GLU A 83 -27.79 2.78 5.73
N LEU A 84 -27.05 2.58 6.83
CA LEU A 84 -27.40 3.15 8.14
C LEU A 84 -27.43 4.68 8.13
N ARG A 85 -26.46 5.32 7.46
CA ARG A 85 -26.42 6.79 7.32
C ARG A 85 -27.59 7.32 6.49
N GLU A 86 -27.99 6.62 5.44
CA GLU A 86 -29.15 6.99 4.62
C GLU A 86 -30.46 6.89 5.40
N MET A 87 -30.61 5.83 6.21
CA MET A 87 -31.74 5.67 7.13
C MET A 87 -31.74 6.78 8.19
N GLU A 88 -30.59 7.03 8.82
CA GLU A 88 -30.44 8.10 9.81
C GLU A 88 -30.83 9.47 9.22
N GLN A 89 -30.38 9.78 8.00
CA GLN A 89 -30.73 11.01 7.32
C GLN A 89 -32.23 11.12 7.05
N THR A 90 -32.87 10.03 6.67
CA THR A 90 -34.32 9.98 6.43
C THR A 90 -35.10 10.28 7.72
N LEU A 91 -34.68 9.68 8.84
CA LEU A 91 -35.30 9.91 10.15
C LEU A 91 -35.09 11.35 10.64
N LYS A 92 -33.90 11.94 10.42
CA LYS A 92 -33.64 13.36 10.71
C LYS A 92 -34.53 14.28 9.90
N ASN A 93 -34.65 14.03 8.60
CA ASN A 93 -35.49 14.84 7.71
C ASN A 93 -36.98 14.75 8.09
N ALA A 94 -37.41 13.61 8.64
CA ALA A 94 -38.77 13.42 9.16
C ALA A 94 -38.98 14.01 10.57
N GLY A 95 -37.95 14.57 11.21
CA GLY A 95 -38.01 15.11 12.57
C GLY A 95 -38.17 14.05 13.66
N LEU A 96 -37.93 12.77 13.33
CA LEU A 96 -38.06 11.65 14.29
C LEU A 96 -36.85 11.54 15.21
N ILE A 97 -35.69 12.03 14.76
CA ILE A 97 -34.45 12.10 15.52
C ILE A 97 -33.75 13.43 15.22
N ILE A 98 -32.90 13.90 16.15
CA ILE A 98 -32.14 15.15 16.06
C ILE A 98 -30.89 14.97 15.17
#